data_AF-A0A0A2MRU1-F1
#
_entry.id   AF-A0A0A2MRU1-F1
#
_cell.length_a   1.000
_cell.length_b   1.000
_cell.length_c   1.000
_cell.angle_alpha   90.00
_cell.angle_beta   90.00
_cell.angle_gamma   90.00
#
_symmetry.space_group_name_H-M   'P 1'
#
loop_
_entity.id
_entity.type
_entity.pdbx_description
1 polymer ?
#
loop_
_entity_poly.entity_id
_entity_poly.type
_entity_poly.pdbx_seq_one_letter_code
_entity_poly.pdbx_strand_id
1 'polypeptide(L)' 'MINKGFNAQTANDAIEDDIADLISFGELYIGNPDLVERFAQNAPLNHNDRATYYTGGAAGYTDYKTLK' A
#
# COMPACT_ATOMS: atom_id res chain seq x y z
N MET A 1 7.30 15.25 1.10
CA MET A 1 6.36 14.10 0.98
C MET A 1 5.73 14.11 -0.41
N ILE A 2 5.69 12.96 -1.11
CA ILE A 2 5.04 12.82 -2.42
C ILE A 2 4.07 11.63 -2.47
N ASN A 3 3.14 11.67 -3.43
CA ASN A 3 2.16 10.61 -3.72
C ASN A 3 2.00 10.49 -5.25
N LYS A 4 2.27 9.32 -5.83
CA LYS A 4 2.20 9.13 -7.29
C LYS A 4 2.01 7.67 -7.75
N GLY A 5 1.27 6.87 -6.98
CA GLY A 5 1.07 5.44 -7.32
C GLY A 5 2.37 4.62 -7.25
N PHE A 6 3.23 4.95 -6.28
CA PHE A 6 4.48 4.23 -6.04
C PHE A 6 4.24 2.77 -5.66
N ASN A 7 5.21 1.92 -5.99
CA ASN A 7 5.39 0.58 -5.40
C ASN A 7 6.65 0.61 -4.52
N ALA A 8 7.00 -0.52 -3.88
CA ALA A 8 8.15 -0.59 -2.97
C ALA A 8 9.45 -0.12 -3.65
N GLN A 9 9.71 -0.59 -4.87
CA GLN A 9 10.92 -0.26 -5.60
C GLN A 9 10.98 1.23 -5.94
N THR A 10 9.95 1.73 -6.63
CA THR A 10 9.95 3.12 -7.08
C THR A 10 9.90 4.12 -5.92
N ALA A 11 9.36 3.71 -4.77
CA ALA A 11 9.41 4.50 -3.55
C ALA A 11 10.83 4.56 -2.97
N ASN A 12 11.53 3.43 -2.90
CA ASN A 12 12.92 3.40 -2.44
C ASN A 12 13.82 4.22 -3.37
N ASP A 13 13.67 4.07 -4.70
CA ASP A 13 14.41 4.86 -5.69
C ASP A 13 14.23 6.37 -5.44
N ALA A 14 12.99 6.82 -5.16
CA ALA A 14 12.72 8.23 -4.93
C ALA A 14 13.32 8.77 -3.61
N ILE A 15 13.49 7.93 -2.59
CA ILE A 15 14.20 8.31 -1.36
C ILE A 15 15.71 8.33 -1.62
N GLU A 16 16.25 7.30 -2.30
CA GLU A 16 17.69 7.17 -2.62
C GLU A 16 18.19 8.30 -3.53
N ASP A 17 17.35 8.76 -4.45
CA ASP A 17 17.64 9.86 -5.37
C ASP A 17 17.40 11.26 -4.75
N ASP A 18 17.17 11.37 -3.44
CA ASP A 18 16.86 12.62 -2.71
C ASP A 18 15.64 13.39 -3.30
N ILE A 19 14.72 12.70 -3.98
CA ILE A 19 13.53 13.32 -4.59
C ILE A 19 12.48 13.67 -3.53
N ALA A 20 12.41 12.90 -2.44
CA ALA A 20 11.51 13.16 -1.32
C ALA A 20 12.00 12.56 -0.01
N ASP A 21 11.62 13.15 1.11
CA ASP A 21 11.90 12.58 2.45
C ASP A 21 10.87 11.54 2.91
N LEU A 22 9.66 11.56 2.31
CA LEU A 22 8.57 10.63 2.64
C LEU A 22 7.72 10.32 1.39
N ILE A 23 7.31 9.06 1.27
CA ILE A 23 6.35 8.58 0.27
C ILE A 23 5.06 8.18 0.98
N SER A 24 3.92 8.55 0.41
CA SER A 24 2.61 8.11 0.89
C SER A 24 1.98 7.11 -0.08
N PHE A 25 1.25 6.13 0.46
CA PHE A 25 0.54 5.10 -0.30
C PHE A 25 -0.93 5.11 0.08
N GLY A 26 -1.82 5.32 -0.90
CA GLY A 26 -3.27 5.28 -0.69
C GLY A 26 -3.82 3.91 -1.07
N GLU A 27 -3.88 3.64 -2.37
CA GLU A 27 -4.44 2.40 -2.93
C GLU A 27 -3.82 1.15 -2.29
N LEU A 28 -2.48 1.06 -2.19
CA LEU A 28 -1.86 -0.13 -1.58
C LEU A 28 -2.27 -0.37 -0.13
N TYR A 29 -2.50 0.69 0.65
CA TYR A 29 -2.91 0.57 2.05
C TYR A 29 -4.38 0.15 2.21
N ILE A 30 -5.24 0.37 1.21
CA ILE A 30 -6.65 -0.07 1.26
C ILE A 30 -6.71 -1.59 1.47
N GLY A 31 -5.99 -2.36 0.65
CA GLY A 31 -6.00 -3.82 0.75
C GLY A 31 -4.90 -4.44 1.60
N ASN A 32 -3.91 -3.67 2.02
CA ASN A 32 -2.76 -4.18 2.77
C ASN A 32 -2.64 -3.39 4.07
N PRO A 33 -3.40 -3.74 5.12
CA PRO A 33 -3.30 -3.06 6.41
C PRO A 33 -1.89 -3.15 7.03
N ASP A 34 -1.11 -4.14 6.62
CA ASP A 34 0.27 -4.45 7.00
C ASP A 34 1.26 -4.20 5.84
N LEU A 35 1.01 -3.16 5.03
CA LEU A 35 1.81 -2.85 3.83
C LEU A 35 3.31 -2.69 4.13
N VAL A 36 3.66 -2.10 5.27
CA VAL A 36 5.06 -1.86 5.67
C VAL A 36 5.78 -3.17 5.90
N GLU A 37 5.17 -4.10 6.64
CA GLU A 37 5.72 -5.43 6.89
C GLU A 37 5.88 -6.22 5.58
N ARG A 38 4.91 -6.11 4.67
CA ARG A 38 4.99 -6.75 3.35
C ARG A 38 6.14 -6.23 2.53
N PHE A 39 6.34 -4.91 2.47
CA PHE A 39 7.49 -4.31 1.79
C PHE A 39 8.81 -4.75 2.43
N ALA A 40 8.91 -4.73 3.75
CA ALA A 40 10.13 -5.14 4.46
C ALA A 40 10.50 -6.62 4.20
N GLN A 41 9.51 -7.49 4.05
CA GLN A 41 9.71 -8.93 3.82
C GLN A 41 9.67 -9.33 2.34
N ASN A 42 9.50 -8.39 1.41
CA ASN A 42 9.18 -8.68 0.00
C ASN A 42 8.01 -9.68 -0.15
N ALA A 43 7.01 -9.58 0.72
CA ALA A 43 5.87 -10.48 0.74
C ALA A 43 4.84 -10.09 -0.35
N PRO A 44 4.03 -11.04 -0.84
CA PRO A 44 2.96 -10.74 -1.79
C PRO A 44 1.98 -9.71 -1.23
N LEU A 45 1.45 -8.84 -2.08
CA LEU A 45 0.40 -7.89 -1.71
C LEU A 45 -0.99 -8.50 -1.98
N ASN A 46 -1.96 -8.16 -1.15
CA ASN A 46 -3.36 -8.38 -1.45
C ASN A 46 -3.78 -7.53 -2.66
N HIS A 47 -4.69 -8.07 -3.47
CA HIS A 47 -5.30 -7.35 -4.57
C HIS A 47 -6.44 -6.46 -4.06
N ASN A 48 -6.46 -5.20 -4.49
CA ASN A 48 -7.54 -4.28 -4.16
C ASN A 48 -8.70 -4.45 -5.14
N ASP A 49 -9.93 -4.40 -4.64
CA ASP A 49 -11.11 -4.32 -5.49
C ASP A 49 -11.63 -2.88 -5.50
N ARG A 50 -11.48 -2.17 -6.62
CA ARG A 50 -11.95 -0.78 -6.71
C ARG A 50 -13.48 -0.67 -6.61
N ALA A 51 -14.22 -1.74 -6.87
CA ALA A 51 -15.68 -1.74 -6.75
C ALA A 51 -16.14 -1.59 -5.28
N THR A 52 -15.28 -1.86 -4.31
CA THR A 52 -15.61 -1.81 -2.87
C THR A 52 -15.12 -0.54 -2.17
N TYR A 53 -14.38 0.36 -2.85
CA TYR A 53 -13.80 1.54 -2.20
C TYR A 53 -14.84 2.49 -1.60
N TYR A 54 -16.01 2.58 -2.23
CA TYR A 54 -17.08 3.49 -1.85
C TYR A 54 -18.39 2.74 -1.62
N THR A 55 -18.29 1.64 -0.88
CA THR A 55 -19.44 0.87 -0.41
C THR A 55 -19.44 0.82 1.12
N GLY A 56 -20.58 0.43 1.71
CA GLY A 56 -20.69 0.25 3.16
C GLY A 56 -20.42 -1.19 3.56
N GLY A 57 -20.00 -1.39 4.82
CA GLY A 57 -19.81 -2.71 5.42
C GLY A 57 -18.34 -3.11 5.53
N ALA A 58 -18.10 -4.39 5.85
CA ALA A 58 -16.75 -4.91 6.10
C ALA A 58 -16.00 -5.30 4.81
N ALA A 59 -16.74 -5.66 3.75
CA ALA A 59 -16.17 -6.20 2.52
C ALA A 59 -15.35 -5.14 1.77
N GLY A 60 -14.06 -5.40 1.58
CA GLY A 60 -13.13 -4.46 0.96
C GLY A 60 -12.76 -3.27 1.86
N TYR A 61 -12.98 -3.39 3.18
CA TYR A 61 -12.64 -2.36 4.16
C TYR A 61 -11.84 -2.92 5.34
N THR A 62 -12.43 -3.83 6.12
CA THR A 62 -11.79 -4.41 7.32
C THR A 62 -11.50 -5.90 7.21
N ASP A 63 -11.83 -6.53 6.08
CA ASP A 63 -11.72 -7.98 5.88
C ASP A 63 -10.46 -8.42 5.11
N TYR A 64 -9.57 -7.47 4.78
CA TYR A 64 -8.26 -7.77 4.22
C TYR A 64 -7.37 -8.52 5.22
N LYS A 65 -6.75 -9.61 4.76
CA LYS A 65 -5.88 -10.45 5.59
C LYS A 65 -4.50 -9.81 5.76
N THR A 66 -3.96 -9.86 6.98
CA THR A 66 -2.54 -9.57 7.25
C THR A 66 -1.67 -10.81 7.04
N LEU A 67 -0.35 -10.61 6.96
CA LEU A 67 0.66 -11.61 7.23
C LEU A 67 0.43 -12.18 8.64
N LYS A 68 0.70 -13.47 8.81
CA LYS A 68 0.61 -14.16 10.11
C LYS A 68 1.95 -14.17 10.81
#